data_AF-A0A3L7U957-F1
#
_entry.id   AF-A0A3L7U957-F1
#
_cell.length_a   1.000
_cell.length_b   1.000
_cell.length_c   1.000
_cell.angle_alpha   90.00
_cell.angle_beta   90.00
_cell.angle_gamma   90.00
#
_symmetry.space_group_name_H-M   'P 1'
#
loop_
_entity.id
_entity.type
_entity.pdbx_description
1 polymer ?
#
loop_
_entity_poly.entity_id
_entity_poly.type
_entity_poly.pdbx_seq_one_letter_code
_entity_poly.pdbx_strand_id
1 'polypeptide(L)'
;MALFFAEAAVFYGLATWFRRQPLCVYLSSLMTCAAFWQLLTHYELGDHGYILAFGATGLLMLIAYRLSLLEQTAAAPFVEALFQSANAVLSLAFLSSIFLGLSEFNRNISGPDSGEASIQWGPAGFSFTMLIMSALATLITRHPDGRRWYTVTTIAQACVTLLAVHQMIELSPWQQVELFSVITGLILLCVGHVGWYREQDQQSDVVSMSLLFGSILVSVPLAIATLIDRNGNHFIVINEFGFLFVSVALLATGILFQLKSTAIVGSGMTMIYFLTLIIFVPWERLDAIALTIAIGGGILFGSGLLLAFFRDRLLTLPSRIQQREGIFRVFTWR
;
A
#
# COMPACT_ATOMS: atom_id res chain seq x y z
N MET A 1 -30.93 24.34 -12.00
CA MET A 1 -31.13 22.88 -11.99
C MET A 1 -30.44 22.18 -10.82
N ALA A 2 -29.14 22.39 -10.56
CA ALA A 2 -28.45 21.79 -9.41
C ALA A 2 -29.15 22.03 -8.05
N LEU A 3 -29.57 23.28 -7.80
CA LEU A 3 -30.30 23.65 -6.58
C LEU A 3 -31.62 22.91 -6.43
N PHE A 4 -32.37 22.71 -7.52
CA PHE A 4 -33.61 21.93 -7.51
C PHE A 4 -33.37 20.46 -7.13
N PHE A 5 -32.33 19.83 -7.67
CA PHE A 5 -31.98 18.46 -7.27
C PHE A 5 -31.49 18.38 -5.83
N ALA A 6 -30.76 19.39 -5.35
CA ALA A 6 -30.34 19.47 -3.95
C ALA A 6 -31.54 19.61 -3.00
N GLU A 7 -32.51 20.46 -3.35
CA GLU A 7 -33.77 20.58 -2.60
C GLU A 7 -34.55 19.27 -2.60
N ALA A 8 -34.64 18.59 -3.75
CA ALA A 8 -35.27 17.28 -3.85
C ALA A 8 -34.54 16.22 -2.99
N ALA A 9 -33.21 16.23 -2.97
CA ALA A 9 -32.41 15.36 -2.12
C ALA A 9 -32.70 15.61 -0.63
N VAL A 10 -32.71 16.88 -0.20
CA VAL A 10 -33.05 17.25 1.18
C VAL A 10 -34.49 16.85 1.52
N PHE A 11 -35.44 17.07 0.60
CA PHE A 11 -36.83 16.68 0.78
C PHE A 11 -36.98 15.17 0.97
N TYR A 12 -36.37 14.36 0.12
CA TYR A 12 -36.40 12.90 0.26
C TYR A 12 -35.62 12.42 1.50
N GLY A 13 -34.52 13.07 1.87
CA GLY A 13 -33.79 12.81 3.11
C GLY A 13 -34.64 13.05 4.36
N LEU A 14 -35.33 14.19 4.42
CA LEU A 14 -36.28 14.51 5.49
C LEU A 14 -37.48 13.55 5.48
N ALA A 15 -38.03 13.24 4.30
CA ALA A 15 -39.12 12.27 4.17
C ALA A 15 -38.70 10.88 4.68
N THR A 16 -37.44 10.49 4.45
CA THR A 16 -36.86 9.26 4.99
C THR A 16 -36.81 9.30 6.52
N TRP A 17 -36.36 10.42 7.09
CA TRP A 17 -36.30 10.61 8.55
C TRP A 17 -37.67 10.46 9.21
N PHE A 18 -38.71 11.09 8.64
CA PHE A 18 -40.06 11.07 9.21
C PHE A 18 -40.86 9.80 8.91
N ARG A 19 -40.80 9.29 7.68
CA ARG A 19 -41.67 8.18 7.22
C ARG A 19 -41.01 6.81 7.29
N ARG A 20 -39.69 6.74 7.51
CA ARG A 20 -38.91 5.49 7.58
C ARG A 20 -39.08 4.58 6.35
N GLN A 21 -39.33 5.15 5.17
CA GLN A 21 -39.49 4.39 3.93
C GLN A 21 -38.13 4.25 3.21
N PRO A 22 -37.69 3.02 2.86
CA PRO A 22 -36.37 2.79 2.24
C PRO A 22 -36.28 3.37 0.82
N LEU A 23 -37.41 3.47 0.09
CA LEU A 23 -37.47 4.07 -1.25
C LEU A 23 -36.96 5.52 -1.24
N CYS A 24 -37.26 6.27 -0.18
CA CYS A 24 -36.83 7.67 -0.06
C CYS A 24 -35.31 7.80 0.07
N VAL A 25 -34.61 6.79 0.61
CA VAL A 25 -33.14 6.76 0.64
C VAL A 25 -32.58 6.71 -0.78
N TYR A 26 -33.09 5.79 -1.60
CA TYR A 26 -32.62 5.64 -2.98
C TYR A 26 -32.87 6.91 -3.81
N LEU A 27 -34.05 7.52 -3.67
CA LEU A 27 -34.37 8.77 -4.34
C LEU A 27 -33.50 9.92 -3.83
N SER A 28 -33.26 10.02 -2.51
CA SER A 28 -32.36 11.01 -1.94
C SER A 28 -30.94 10.88 -2.49
N SER A 29 -30.41 9.65 -2.53
CA SER A 29 -29.07 9.36 -3.07
C SER A 29 -28.98 9.70 -4.55
N LEU A 30 -30.00 9.34 -5.35
CA LEU A 30 -30.07 9.66 -6.77
C LEU A 30 -30.12 11.18 -7.00
N MET A 31 -30.95 11.91 -6.25
CA MET A 31 -31.04 13.36 -6.37
C MET A 31 -29.75 14.06 -5.91
N THR A 32 -29.06 13.52 -4.90
CA THR A 32 -27.73 14.01 -4.47
C THR A 32 -26.72 13.83 -5.59
N CYS A 33 -26.68 12.64 -6.19
CA CYS A 33 -25.88 12.31 -7.36
C CYS A 33 -26.17 13.25 -8.55
N ALA A 34 -27.44 13.52 -8.85
CA ALA A 34 -27.86 14.44 -9.92
C ALA A 34 -27.48 15.90 -9.61
N ALA A 35 -27.60 16.35 -8.36
CA ALA A 35 -27.19 17.68 -7.93
C ALA A 35 -25.68 17.88 -8.10
N PHE A 36 -24.87 16.91 -7.67
CA PHE A 36 -23.42 16.94 -7.86
C PHE A 36 -23.05 16.93 -9.34
N TRP A 37 -23.67 16.06 -10.14
CA TRP A 37 -23.46 16.04 -11.59
C TRP A 37 -23.69 17.43 -12.21
N GLN A 38 -24.85 18.04 -11.95
CA GLN A 38 -25.19 19.35 -12.50
C GLN A 38 -24.23 20.46 -12.02
N LEU A 39 -23.78 20.39 -10.76
CA LEU A 39 -22.81 21.33 -10.22
C LEU A 39 -21.45 21.19 -10.90
N LEU A 40 -20.96 19.97 -11.11
CA LEU A 40 -19.71 19.72 -11.82
C LEU A 40 -19.76 20.17 -13.28
N THR A 41 -20.88 19.91 -13.97
CA THR A 41 -21.10 20.41 -15.34
C THR A 41 -21.07 21.93 -15.39
N HIS A 42 -21.62 22.61 -14.39
CA HIS A 42 -21.58 24.07 -14.33
C HIS A 42 -20.16 24.63 -14.19
N TYR A 43 -19.27 23.92 -13.49
CA TYR A 43 -17.86 24.31 -13.32
C TYR A 43 -16.94 23.76 -14.42
N GLU A 44 -17.49 23.10 -15.44
CA GLU A 44 -16.72 22.48 -16.54
C GLU A 44 -15.59 21.56 -16.02
N LEU A 45 -15.81 20.93 -14.87
CA LEU A 45 -14.88 19.93 -14.35
C LEU A 45 -14.94 18.73 -15.29
N GLY A 46 -13.82 18.43 -15.95
CA GLY A 46 -13.73 17.37 -16.96
C GLY A 46 -14.14 15.99 -16.45
N ASP A 47 -14.08 14.98 -17.33
CA ASP A 47 -14.59 13.63 -17.08
C ASP A 47 -14.12 13.01 -15.74
N HIS A 48 -12.87 13.27 -15.35
CA HIS A 48 -12.30 12.82 -14.07
C HIS A 48 -13.04 13.37 -12.84
N GLY A 49 -13.52 14.62 -12.91
CA GLY A 49 -14.20 15.28 -11.81
C GLY A 49 -15.54 14.61 -11.46
N TYR A 50 -16.29 14.17 -12.46
CA TYR A 50 -17.55 13.44 -12.26
C TYR A 50 -17.34 12.14 -11.50
N ILE A 51 -16.40 11.32 -11.97
CA ILE A 51 -16.13 10.02 -11.35
C ILE A 51 -15.64 10.18 -9.91
N LEU A 52 -14.77 11.16 -9.64
CA LEU A 52 -14.32 11.47 -8.28
C LEU A 52 -15.45 11.89 -7.36
N ALA A 53 -16.37 12.74 -7.82
CA ALA A 53 -17.48 13.17 -6.97
C ALA A 53 -18.46 12.04 -6.66
N PHE A 54 -18.73 11.14 -7.60
CA PHE A 54 -19.51 9.93 -7.31
C PHE A 54 -18.78 9.03 -6.31
N GLY A 55 -17.48 8.79 -6.50
CA GLY A 55 -16.66 8.03 -5.55
C GLY A 55 -16.69 8.64 -4.14
N ALA A 56 -16.51 9.95 -4.02
CA ALA A 56 -16.57 10.68 -2.76
C ALA A 56 -17.96 10.61 -2.11
N THR A 57 -19.03 10.79 -2.89
CA THR A 57 -20.42 10.73 -2.40
C THR A 57 -20.74 9.34 -1.86
N GLY A 58 -20.40 8.29 -2.60
CA GLY A 58 -20.60 6.91 -2.17
C GLY A 58 -19.77 6.57 -0.92
N LEU A 59 -18.54 7.08 -0.82
CA LEU A 59 -17.69 6.91 0.37
C LEU A 59 -18.28 7.62 1.60
N LEU A 60 -18.80 8.84 1.44
CA LEU A 60 -19.50 9.57 2.51
C LEU A 60 -20.74 8.82 2.99
N MET A 61 -21.54 8.25 2.08
CA MET A 61 -22.69 7.41 2.45
C MET A 61 -22.25 6.17 3.23
N LEU A 62 -21.12 5.56 2.85
CA LEU A 62 -20.57 4.39 3.53
C LEU A 62 -20.01 4.72 4.93
N ILE A 63 -19.43 5.92 5.11
CA ILE A 63 -19.04 6.48 6.41
C ILE A 63 -20.29 6.74 7.27
N ALA A 64 -21.33 7.34 6.70
CA ALA A 64 -22.59 7.60 7.41
C ALA A 64 -23.26 6.29 7.87
N TYR A 65 -23.27 5.25 7.01
CA TYR A 65 -23.67 3.90 7.39
C TYR A 65 -22.87 3.37 8.58
N ARG A 66 -21.54 3.57 8.57
CA ARG A 66 -20.66 3.12 9.65
C ARG A 66 -20.96 3.80 10.97
N LEU A 67 -21.18 5.11 10.96
CA LEU A 67 -21.53 5.89 12.15
C LEU A 67 -22.92 5.47 12.68
N SER A 68 -23.90 5.29 11.80
CA SER A 68 -25.24 4.83 12.19
C SER A 68 -25.23 3.45 12.86
N LEU A 69 -24.33 2.56 12.45
CA LEU A 69 -24.17 1.25 13.11
C LEU A 69 -23.59 1.36 14.53
N LEU A 70 -22.74 2.36 14.79
CA LEU A 70 -22.15 2.55 16.13
C LEU A 70 -23.19 3.08 17.12
N GLU A 71 -24.12 3.90 16.67
CA GLU A 71 -25.16 4.49 17.51
C GLU A 71 -26.31 3.52 17.84
N GLN A 72 -26.30 2.29 17.31
CA GLN A 72 -27.36 1.28 17.49
C GLN A 72 -28.77 1.87 17.28
N THR A 73 -28.91 2.84 16.38
CA THR A 73 -30.19 3.49 16.15
C THR A 73 -31.17 2.46 15.61
N ALA A 74 -32.39 2.46 16.16
CA ALA A 74 -33.41 1.42 15.96
C ALA A 74 -33.98 1.31 14.52
N ALA A 75 -33.31 1.86 13.51
CA ALA A 75 -33.77 1.92 12.12
C ALA A 75 -32.95 0.99 11.20
N ALA A 76 -32.94 -0.32 11.50
CA ALA A 76 -32.32 -1.35 10.66
C ALA A 76 -32.62 -1.25 9.14
N PRO A 77 -33.88 -1.01 8.67
CA PRO A 77 -34.15 -0.96 7.23
C PRO A 77 -33.54 0.27 6.53
N PHE A 78 -33.31 1.37 7.26
CA PHE A 78 -32.67 2.57 6.71
C PHE A 78 -31.18 2.33 6.45
N VAL A 79 -30.52 1.71 7.42
CA VAL A 79 -29.09 1.40 7.38
C VAL A 79 -28.78 0.48 6.19
N GLU A 80 -29.65 -0.50 5.92
CA GLU A 80 -29.51 -1.40 4.77
C GLU A 80 -29.66 -0.67 3.43
N ALA A 81 -30.67 0.19 3.27
CA ALA A 81 -30.87 0.95 2.04
C ALA A 81 -29.71 1.94 1.78
N LEU A 82 -29.19 2.56 2.84
CA LEU A 82 -28.02 3.44 2.75
C LEU A 82 -26.78 2.66 2.30
N PHE A 83 -26.55 1.47 2.86
CA PHE A 83 -25.46 0.59 2.44
C PHE A 83 -25.57 0.16 0.98
N GLN A 84 -26.76 -0.27 0.53
CA GLN A 84 -26.99 -0.69 -0.85
C GLN A 84 -26.78 0.45 -1.84
N SER A 85 -27.27 1.66 -1.52
CA SER A 85 -27.05 2.84 -2.36
C SER A 85 -25.58 3.27 -2.40
N ALA A 86 -24.88 3.28 -1.27
CA ALA A 86 -23.44 3.55 -1.20
C ALA A 86 -22.64 2.56 -2.06
N ASN A 87 -22.96 1.27 -1.96
CA ASN A 87 -22.28 0.21 -2.71
C ASN A 87 -22.53 0.34 -4.22
N ALA A 88 -23.75 0.66 -4.64
CA ALA A 88 -24.05 0.89 -6.05
C ALA A 88 -23.26 2.08 -6.63
N VAL A 89 -23.25 3.21 -5.92
CA VAL A 89 -22.54 4.42 -6.37
C VAL A 89 -21.02 4.22 -6.41
N LEU A 90 -20.43 3.63 -5.36
CA LEU A 90 -19.00 3.33 -5.32
C LEU A 90 -18.59 2.33 -6.40
N SER A 91 -19.38 1.28 -6.59
CA SER A 91 -19.07 0.26 -7.62
C SER A 91 -19.09 0.86 -9.01
N LEU A 92 -20.07 1.72 -9.31
CA LEU A 92 -20.14 2.43 -10.58
C LEU A 92 -18.93 3.34 -10.75
N ALA A 93 -18.59 4.15 -9.74
CA ALA A 93 -17.43 5.03 -9.79
C ALA A 93 -16.11 4.26 -10.00
N PHE A 94 -15.89 3.15 -9.27
CA PHE A 94 -14.68 2.34 -9.41
C PHE A 94 -14.59 1.67 -10.77
N LEU A 95 -15.67 1.08 -11.27
CA LEU A 95 -15.69 0.47 -12.60
C LEU A 95 -15.45 1.51 -13.69
N SER A 96 -16.12 2.66 -13.62
CA SER A 96 -15.91 3.77 -14.56
C SER A 96 -14.47 4.26 -14.56
N SER A 97 -13.86 4.41 -13.39
CA SER A 97 -12.45 4.82 -13.28
C SER A 97 -11.50 3.78 -13.87
N ILE A 98 -11.74 2.48 -13.66
CA ILE A 98 -10.94 1.41 -14.26
C ILE A 98 -11.03 1.45 -15.79
N PHE A 99 -12.26 1.53 -16.33
CA PHE A 99 -12.46 1.59 -17.78
C PHE A 99 -11.86 2.86 -18.40
N LEU A 100 -11.99 4.00 -17.73
CA LEU A 100 -11.39 5.26 -18.18
C LEU A 100 -9.86 5.15 -18.22
N GLY A 101 -9.24 4.65 -17.13
CA GLY A 101 -7.78 4.48 -17.08
C GLY A 101 -7.25 3.50 -18.14
N LEU A 102 -7.96 2.41 -18.40
CA LEU A 102 -7.61 1.48 -19.49
C LEU A 102 -7.81 2.10 -20.89
N SER A 103 -8.85 2.91 -21.07
CA SER A 103 -9.11 3.63 -22.32
C SER A 103 -8.02 4.66 -22.63
N GLU A 104 -7.63 5.45 -21.64
CA GLU A 104 -6.52 6.40 -21.73
C GLU A 104 -5.20 5.68 -22.01
N PHE A 105 -4.96 4.55 -21.34
CA PHE A 105 -3.79 3.72 -21.58
C PHE A 105 -3.71 3.26 -23.05
N ASN A 106 -4.81 2.72 -23.58
CA ASN A 106 -4.90 2.25 -24.97
C ASN A 106 -4.74 3.38 -26.00
N ARG A 107 -5.30 4.56 -25.70
CA ARG A 107 -5.15 5.76 -26.56
C ARG A 107 -3.70 6.20 -26.65
N ASN A 108 -2.98 6.20 -25.53
CA ASN A 108 -1.57 6.60 -25.48
C ASN A 108 -0.66 5.63 -26.25
N ILE A 109 -0.99 4.34 -26.31
CA ILE A 109 -0.24 3.35 -27.13
C ILE A 109 -0.49 3.55 -28.63
N SER A 110 -1.70 3.97 -29.02
CA SER A 110 -2.13 3.96 -30.42
C SER A 110 -1.94 5.30 -31.15
N GLY A 111 -1.59 6.38 -30.44
CA GLY A 111 -1.46 7.73 -31.01
C GLY A 111 -0.16 7.94 -31.78
N PRO A 112 -0.19 8.29 -33.08
CA PRO A 112 1.01 8.55 -33.88
C PRO A 112 1.69 9.91 -33.61
N ASP A 113 1.08 10.78 -32.79
CA ASP A 113 1.56 12.15 -32.54
C ASP A 113 2.21 12.31 -31.15
N SER A 114 3.29 11.57 -30.89
CA SER A 114 4.06 11.64 -29.63
C SER A 114 5.03 12.84 -29.55
N GLY A 115 4.85 13.86 -30.39
CA GLY A 115 5.83 14.94 -30.55
C GLY A 115 6.01 15.86 -29.34
N GLU A 116 4.95 16.20 -28.60
CA GLU A 116 5.02 17.12 -27.45
C GLU A 116 3.91 16.81 -26.43
N ALA A 117 3.83 15.57 -25.95
CA ALA A 117 2.89 15.22 -24.91
C ALA A 117 3.35 15.84 -23.58
N SER A 118 2.86 17.04 -23.27
CA SER A 118 3.00 17.65 -21.94
C SER A 118 2.59 16.62 -20.88
N ILE A 119 3.45 16.35 -19.89
CA ILE A 119 3.18 15.41 -18.80
C ILE A 119 1.93 15.85 -18.05
N GLN A 120 0.78 15.25 -18.36
CA GLN A 120 -0.47 15.54 -17.66
C GLN A 120 -0.48 14.73 -16.37
N TRP A 121 -0.21 15.39 -15.24
CA TRP A 121 -0.29 14.79 -13.90
C TRP A 121 -1.74 14.45 -13.48
N GLY A 122 -2.74 14.95 -14.21
CA GLY A 122 -4.17 14.77 -13.93
C GLY A 122 -4.60 13.30 -13.82
N PRO A 123 -4.42 12.47 -14.87
CA PRO A 123 -4.82 11.06 -14.87
C PRO A 123 -4.19 10.21 -13.75
N ALA A 124 -2.91 10.44 -13.45
CA ALA A 124 -2.23 9.72 -12.38
C ALA A 124 -2.75 10.13 -11.00
N GLY A 125 -2.95 11.43 -10.77
CA GLY A 125 -3.57 11.94 -9.54
C GLY A 125 -5.00 11.43 -9.34
N PHE A 126 -5.78 11.36 -10.43
CA PHE A 126 -7.12 10.79 -10.44
C PHE A 126 -7.12 9.31 -10.04
N SER A 127 -6.30 8.49 -10.71
CA SER A 127 -6.20 7.05 -10.44
C SER A 127 -5.75 6.78 -9.00
N PHE A 128 -4.75 7.53 -8.53
CA PHE A 128 -4.28 7.44 -7.15
C PHE A 128 -5.36 7.80 -6.13
N THR A 129 -6.14 8.85 -6.38
CA THR A 129 -7.25 9.24 -5.50
C THR A 129 -8.34 8.15 -5.45
N MET A 130 -8.67 7.55 -6.59
CA MET A 130 -9.63 6.45 -6.67
C MET A 130 -9.12 5.17 -5.96
N LEU A 131 -7.82 4.89 -6.03
CA LEU A 131 -7.17 3.84 -5.26
C LEU A 131 -7.34 4.05 -3.75
N ILE A 132 -7.09 5.27 -3.24
CA ILE A 132 -7.27 5.59 -1.82
C ILE A 132 -8.73 5.41 -1.41
N MET A 133 -9.68 5.91 -2.21
CA MET A 133 -11.12 5.76 -1.93
C MET A 133 -11.53 4.28 -1.88
N SER A 134 -11.03 3.45 -2.80
CA SER A 134 -11.30 2.00 -2.82
C SER A 134 -10.70 1.28 -1.61
N ALA A 135 -9.47 1.64 -1.21
CA ALA A 135 -8.84 1.11 -0.01
C ALA A 135 -9.62 1.48 1.27
N LEU A 136 -10.06 2.75 1.38
CA LEU A 136 -10.90 3.21 2.50
C LEU A 136 -12.25 2.48 2.52
N ALA A 137 -12.91 2.29 1.37
CA ALA A 137 -14.15 1.53 1.27
C ALA A 137 -13.97 0.08 1.77
N THR A 138 -12.85 -0.56 1.43
CA THR A 138 -12.48 -1.89 1.93
C THR A 138 -12.32 -1.92 3.45
N LEU A 139 -11.68 -0.90 4.04
CA LEU A 139 -11.44 -0.82 5.48
C LEU A 139 -12.71 -0.55 6.28
N ILE A 140 -13.63 0.27 5.76
CA ILE A 140 -14.85 0.67 6.47
C ILE A 140 -15.92 -0.43 6.40
N THR A 141 -15.96 -1.21 5.32
CA THR A 141 -17.00 -2.23 5.07
C THR A 141 -16.87 -3.44 5.99
N ARG A 142 -17.91 -3.72 6.79
CA ARG A 142 -17.98 -4.89 7.68
C ARG A 142 -18.48 -6.16 6.99
N HIS A 143 -19.40 -6.02 6.03
CA HIS A 143 -19.99 -7.18 5.36
C HIS A 143 -18.91 -7.93 4.57
N PRO A 144 -18.79 -9.26 4.75
CA PRO A 144 -17.72 -10.04 4.13
C PRO A 144 -17.76 -9.98 2.60
N ASP A 145 -18.96 -10.02 2.01
CA ASP A 145 -19.14 -9.97 0.56
C ASP A 145 -18.80 -8.60 -0.02
N GLY A 146 -19.26 -7.53 0.63
CA GLY A 146 -18.89 -6.16 0.27
C GLY A 146 -17.38 -5.92 0.38
N ARG A 147 -16.74 -6.46 1.44
CA ARG A 147 -15.29 -6.34 1.61
C ARG A 147 -14.54 -7.08 0.51
N ARG A 148 -14.96 -8.30 0.12
CA ARG A 148 -14.36 -9.04 -1.01
C ARG A 148 -14.46 -8.24 -2.31
N TRP A 149 -15.63 -7.69 -2.60
CA TRP A 149 -15.83 -6.85 -3.78
C TRP A 149 -14.91 -5.63 -3.77
N TYR A 150 -14.85 -4.88 -2.66
CA TYR A 150 -13.98 -3.72 -2.58
C TYR A 150 -12.50 -4.09 -2.67
N THR A 151 -12.06 -5.18 -2.06
CA THR A 151 -10.68 -5.69 -2.23
C THR A 151 -10.36 -5.92 -3.70
N VAL A 152 -11.26 -6.57 -4.46
CA VAL A 152 -11.07 -6.78 -5.91
C VAL A 152 -10.96 -5.45 -6.64
N THR A 153 -11.84 -4.48 -6.35
CA THR A 153 -11.76 -3.15 -6.97
C THR A 153 -10.49 -2.39 -6.58
N THR A 154 -9.99 -2.54 -5.34
CA THR A 154 -8.75 -1.91 -4.88
C THR A 154 -7.55 -2.48 -5.63
N ILE A 155 -7.50 -3.81 -5.81
CA ILE A 155 -6.45 -4.47 -6.60
C ILE A 155 -6.51 -3.98 -8.05
N ALA A 156 -7.70 -3.95 -8.67
CA ALA A 156 -7.86 -3.46 -10.04
C ALA A 156 -7.44 -1.99 -10.18
N GLN A 157 -7.81 -1.14 -9.21
CA GLN A 157 -7.40 0.27 -9.18
C GLN A 157 -5.90 0.45 -8.95
N ALA A 158 -5.28 -0.44 -8.17
CA ALA A 158 -3.82 -0.44 -8.01
C ALA A 158 -3.14 -0.76 -9.34
N CYS A 159 -3.63 -1.75 -10.09
CA CYS A 159 -3.12 -2.07 -11.43
C CYS A 159 -3.25 -0.87 -12.38
N VAL A 160 -4.41 -0.21 -12.43
CA VAL A 160 -4.61 0.98 -13.29
C VAL A 160 -3.71 2.14 -12.87
N THR A 161 -3.56 2.37 -11.56
CA THR A 161 -2.66 3.41 -11.04
C THR A 161 -1.21 3.12 -11.40
N LEU A 162 -0.77 1.85 -11.32
CA LEU A 162 0.56 1.44 -11.74
C LEU A 162 0.77 1.62 -13.24
N LEU A 163 -0.22 1.31 -14.07
CA LEU A 163 -0.16 1.58 -15.51
C LEU A 163 -0.06 3.08 -15.79
N ALA A 164 -0.84 3.92 -15.10
CA ALA A 164 -0.79 5.37 -15.24
C ALA A 164 0.59 5.93 -14.85
N VAL A 165 1.15 5.49 -13.71
CA VAL A 165 2.49 5.88 -13.28
C VAL A 165 3.55 5.38 -14.28
N HIS A 166 3.43 4.13 -14.75
CA HIS A 166 4.33 3.57 -15.74
C HIS A 166 4.40 4.39 -17.03
N GLN A 167 3.27 4.93 -17.49
CA GLN A 167 3.25 5.82 -18.66
C GLN A 167 3.96 7.15 -18.44
N MET A 168 4.02 7.63 -17.19
CA MET A 168 4.67 8.90 -16.86
C MET A 168 6.18 8.79 -16.71
N ILE A 169 6.71 7.57 -16.52
CA ILE A 169 8.13 7.38 -16.30
C ILE A 169 8.71 6.66 -17.52
N GLU A 170 9.53 7.38 -18.29
CA GLU A 170 10.34 6.82 -19.37
C GLU A 170 11.46 5.94 -18.78
N LEU A 171 11.08 4.78 -18.25
CA LEU A 171 11.99 3.80 -17.70
C LEU A 171 12.44 2.84 -18.79
N SER A 172 13.73 2.51 -18.77
CA SER A 172 14.24 1.37 -19.53
C SER A 172 13.51 0.09 -19.11
N PRO A 173 13.37 -0.91 -20.00
CA PRO A 173 12.70 -2.17 -19.67
C PRO A 173 13.25 -2.84 -18.39
N TRP A 174 14.55 -2.68 -18.11
CA TRP A 174 15.17 -3.19 -16.90
C TRP A 174 14.70 -2.48 -15.62
N GLN A 175 14.62 -1.15 -15.65
CA GLN A 175 14.09 -0.37 -14.54
C GLN A 175 12.59 -0.63 -14.32
N GLN A 176 11.84 -0.97 -15.38
CA GLN A 176 10.45 -1.37 -15.24
C GLN A 176 10.30 -2.69 -14.47
N VAL A 177 11.14 -3.69 -14.78
CA VAL A 177 11.18 -4.97 -14.05
C VAL A 177 11.62 -4.75 -12.60
N GLU A 178 12.62 -3.90 -12.38
CA GLU A 178 13.08 -3.51 -11.05
C GLU A 178 11.94 -2.89 -10.23
N LEU A 179 11.31 -1.84 -10.75
CA LEU A 179 10.21 -1.13 -10.09
C LEU A 179 9.04 -2.07 -9.79
N PHE A 180 8.64 -2.90 -10.77
CA PHE A 180 7.56 -3.87 -10.59
C PHE A 180 7.88 -4.90 -9.50
N SER A 181 9.11 -5.42 -9.48
CA SER A 181 9.57 -6.35 -8.44
C SER A 181 9.56 -5.68 -7.07
N VAL A 182 10.06 -4.45 -6.96
CA VAL A 182 10.09 -3.70 -5.69
C VAL A 182 8.68 -3.44 -5.18
N ILE A 183 7.76 -2.98 -6.02
CA ILE A 183 6.37 -2.71 -5.63
C ILE A 183 5.68 -4.00 -5.19
N THR A 184 5.82 -5.08 -5.96
CA THR A 184 5.26 -6.39 -5.62
C THR A 184 5.81 -6.90 -4.29
N GLY A 185 7.13 -6.76 -4.09
CA GLY A 185 7.80 -7.14 -2.85
C GLY A 185 7.30 -6.34 -1.64
N LEU A 186 7.09 -5.04 -1.80
CA LEU A 186 6.54 -4.17 -0.74
C LEU A 186 5.10 -4.57 -0.38
N ILE A 187 4.27 -4.89 -1.37
CA ILE A 187 2.90 -5.38 -1.13
C ILE A 187 2.95 -6.70 -0.34
N LEU A 188 3.79 -7.66 -0.75
CA LEU A 188 3.95 -8.93 -0.05
C LEU A 188 4.48 -8.77 1.38
N LEU A 189 5.39 -7.81 1.62
CA LEU A 189 5.87 -7.49 2.97
C LEU A 189 4.75 -6.90 3.83
N CYS A 190 3.98 -5.94 3.30
CA CYS A 190 2.85 -5.35 4.00
C CYS A 190 1.80 -6.41 4.36
N VAL A 191 1.41 -7.25 3.40
CA VAL A 191 0.47 -8.36 3.62
C VAL A 191 1.03 -9.37 4.63
N GLY A 192 2.32 -9.69 4.53
CA GLY A 192 3.01 -10.58 5.47
C GLY A 192 3.02 -10.02 6.89
N HIS A 193 3.34 -8.74 7.09
CA HIS A 193 3.34 -8.10 8.41
C HIS A 193 1.93 -7.99 9.01
N VAL A 194 0.93 -7.67 8.19
CA VAL A 194 -0.47 -7.64 8.65
C VAL A 194 -0.96 -9.05 8.97
N GLY A 195 -0.61 -10.05 8.17
CA GLY A 195 -0.91 -11.46 8.42
C GLY A 195 -0.28 -11.94 9.73
N TRP A 196 1.01 -11.64 9.92
CA TRP A 196 1.73 -11.95 11.16
C TRP A 196 1.08 -11.30 12.39
N TYR A 197 0.67 -10.04 12.30
CA TYR A 197 -0.02 -9.37 13.42
C TYR A 197 -1.34 -10.05 13.80
N ARG A 198 -2.04 -10.65 12.83
CA ARG A 198 -3.31 -11.37 13.06
C ARG A 198 -3.10 -12.79 13.56
N GLU A 199 -1.96 -13.40 13.22
CA GLU A 199 -1.55 -14.76 13.60
C GLU A 199 -0.82 -14.76 14.94
N GLN A 200 -1.50 -14.44 16.04
CA GLN A 200 -0.89 -14.56 17.38
C GLN A 200 -0.85 -16.02 17.89
N ASP A 201 -1.79 -16.88 17.46
CA ASP A 201 -1.94 -18.23 18.02
C ASP A 201 -1.65 -19.38 17.04
N GLN A 202 -1.66 -19.14 15.72
CA GLN A 202 -1.42 -20.18 14.71
C GLN A 202 -0.49 -19.65 13.61
N GLN A 203 0.64 -20.33 13.42
CA GLN A 203 1.61 -19.99 12.39
C GLN A 203 1.11 -20.45 11.01
N SER A 204 1.04 -19.53 10.04
CA SER A 204 0.79 -19.86 8.65
C SER A 204 2.07 -19.83 7.82
N ASP A 205 2.26 -20.89 7.04
CA ASP A 205 3.33 -20.95 6.04
C ASP A 205 3.19 -19.86 4.97
N VAL A 206 1.95 -19.43 4.68
CA VAL A 206 1.67 -18.39 3.68
C VAL A 206 2.24 -17.04 4.12
N VAL A 207 2.11 -16.68 5.40
CA VAL A 207 2.66 -15.44 5.95
C VAL A 207 4.19 -15.47 5.90
N SER A 208 4.79 -16.60 6.29
CA SER A 208 6.25 -16.79 6.23
C SER A 208 6.80 -16.69 4.81
N MET A 209 6.11 -17.32 3.84
CA MET A 209 6.45 -17.23 2.41
C MET A 209 6.29 -15.80 1.88
N SER A 210 5.20 -15.10 2.24
CA SER A 210 4.97 -13.70 1.84
C SER A 210 6.09 -12.79 2.33
N LEU A 211 6.53 -12.93 3.58
CA LEU A 211 7.63 -12.16 4.15
C LEU A 211 8.97 -12.48 3.47
N LEU A 212 9.24 -13.77 3.18
CA LEU A 212 10.48 -14.18 2.51
C LEU A 212 10.54 -13.68 1.07
N PHE A 213 9.54 -13.99 0.25
CA PHE A 213 9.51 -13.55 -1.15
C PHE A 213 9.41 -12.03 -1.26
N GLY A 214 8.63 -11.40 -0.37
CA GLY A 214 8.55 -9.94 -0.29
C GLY A 214 9.93 -9.31 -0.04
N SER A 215 10.66 -9.78 0.97
CA SER A 215 12.00 -9.24 1.28
C SER A 215 12.99 -9.44 0.14
N ILE A 216 12.98 -10.58 -0.55
CA ILE A 216 13.83 -10.84 -1.72
C ILE A 216 13.46 -9.92 -2.89
N LEU A 217 12.17 -9.81 -3.23
CA LEU A 217 11.70 -9.02 -4.36
C LEU A 217 11.93 -7.51 -4.21
N VAL A 218 11.96 -6.98 -2.98
CA VAL A 218 12.34 -5.58 -2.74
C VAL A 218 13.85 -5.41 -2.79
N SER A 219 14.61 -6.27 -2.10
CA SER A 219 16.03 -6.02 -1.88
C SER A 219 16.93 -6.42 -3.04
N VAL A 220 16.67 -7.53 -3.73
CA VAL A 220 17.51 -8.04 -4.82
C VAL A 220 17.56 -7.07 -6.00
N PRO A 221 16.44 -6.53 -6.53
CA PRO A 221 16.51 -5.61 -7.66
C PRO A 221 17.26 -4.32 -7.32
N LEU A 222 17.06 -3.77 -6.11
CA LEU A 222 17.79 -2.59 -5.63
C LEU A 222 19.30 -2.87 -5.49
N ALA A 223 19.67 -4.07 -5.01
CA ALA A 223 21.06 -4.51 -4.96
C ALA A 223 21.68 -4.63 -6.36
N ILE A 224 20.94 -5.18 -7.33
CA ILE A 224 21.39 -5.30 -8.72
C ILE A 224 21.55 -3.92 -9.36
N ALA A 225 20.57 -3.03 -9.19
CA ALA A 225 20.61 -1.68 -9.75
C ALA A 225 21.82 -0.90 -9.22
N THR A 226 22.02 -0.90 -7.90
CA THR A 226 23.20 -0.27 -7.29
C THR A 226 24.51 -0.89 -7.76
N LEU A 227 24.60 -2.21 -7.89
CA LEU A 227 25.79 -2.88 -8.41
C LEU A 227 26.10 -2.49 -9.86
N ILE A 228 25.08 -2.40 -10.72
CA ILE A 228 25.24 -1.99 -12.12
C ILE A 228 25.72 -0.54 -12.20
N ASP A 229 25.08 0.37 -11.47
CA ASP A 229 25.46 1.78 -11.43
C ASP A 229 26.90 1.96 -10.95
N ARG A 230 27.27 1.23 -9.89
CA ARG A 230 28.60 1.26 -9.30
C ARG A 230 29.66 0.73 -10.26
N ASN A 231 29.37 -0.35 -10.98
CA ASN A 231 30.26 -0.89 -12.01
C ASN A 231 30.48 0.10 -13.15
N GLY A 232 29.51 0.97 -13.42
CA GLY A 232 29.64 2.09 -14.36
C GLY A 232 30.33 3.34 -13.78
N ASN A 233 30.82 3.31 -12.54
CA ASN A 233 31.32 4.48 -11.80
C ASN A 233 30.28 5.60 -11.61
N HIS A 234 28.98 5.29 -11.71
CA HIS A 234 27.91 6.24 -11.42
C HIS A 234 27.46 6.08 -9.96
N PHE A 235 27.35 7.21 -9.25
CA PHE A 235 26.81 7.23 -7.89
C PHE A 235 25.43 7.89 -7.91
N ILE A 236 24.39 7.08 -8.13
CA ILE A 236 23.01 7.54 -8.13
C ILE A 236 22.49 7.47 -6.70
N VAL A 237 22.40 8.63 -6.05
CA VAL A 237 22.00 8.77 -4.62
C VAL A 237 20.72 8.02 -4.29
N ILE A 238 19.72 8.02 -5.19
CA ILE A 238 18.42 7.40 -4.93
C ILE A 238 18.50 5.86 -4.85
N ASN A 239 19.30 5.23 -5.71
CA ASN A 239 19.46 3.78 -5.73
C ASN A 239 20.29 3.33 -4.51
N GLU A 240 21.35 4.07 -4.20
CA GLU A 240 22.22 3.84 -3.04
C GLU A 240 21.44 3.95 -1.72
N PHE A 241 20.71 5.05 -1.56
CA PHE A 241 19.88 5.28 -0.38
C PHE A 241 18.74 4.26 -0.31
N GLY A 242 18.06 3.97 -1.42
CA GLY A 242 16.97 3.01 -1.48
C GLY A 242 17.41 1.60 -1.06
N PHE A 243 18.53 1.12 -1.59
CA PHE A 243 19.08 -0.20 -1.25
C PHE A 243 19.48 -0.28 0.23
N LEU A 244 20.24 0.70 0.73
CA LEU A 244 20.65 0.72 2.14
C LEU A 244 19.43 0.82 3.07
N PHE A 245 18.51 1.74 2.78
CA PHE A 245 17.31 1.97 3.58
C PHE A 245 16.45 0.71 3.68
N VAL A 246 16.16 0.06 2.55
CA VAL A 246 15.39 -1.20 2.53
C VAL A 246 16.09 -2.30 3.32
N SER A 247 17.40 -2.46 3.13
CA SER A 247 18.17 -3.51 3.80
C SER A 247 18.16 -3.35 5.32
N VAL A 248 18.37 -2.13 5.81
CA VAL A 248 18.32 -1.78 7.23
C VAL A 248 16.90 -1.89 7.77
N ALA A 249 15.89 -1.45 7.02
CA ALA A 249 14.49 -1.57 7.43
C ALA A 249 14.07 -3.04 7.58
N LEU A 250 14.42 -3.92 6.63
CA LEU A 250 14.16 -5.36 6.70
C LEU A 250 14.86 -6.01 7.91
N LEU A 251 16.10 -5.61 8.16
CA LEU A 251 16.86 -6.09 9.31
C LEU A 251 16.19 -5.65 10.61
N ALA A 252 15.86 -4.36 10.73
CA ALA A 252 15.22 -3.78 11.90
C ALA A 252 13.83 -4.41 12.18
N THR A 253 12.97 -4.52 11.17
CA THR A 253 11.66 -5.18 11.34
C THR A 253 11.81 -6.66 11.67
N GLY A 254 12.80 -7.34 11.09
CA GLY A 254 13.12 -8.74 11.41
C GLY A 254 13.53 -8.94 12.86
N ILE A 255 14.32 -8.03 13.43
CA ILE A 255 14.75 -8.10 14.82
C ILE A 255 13.61 -7.72 15.77
N LEU A 256 12.95 -6.58 15.52
CA LEU A 256 11.90 -6.04 16.39
C LEU A 256 10.69 -6.98 16.47
N PHE A 257 10.34 -7.64 15.36
CA PHE A 257 9.21 -8.57 15.30
C PHE A 257 9.63 -10.05 15.39
N GLN A 258 10.92 -10.32 15.61
CA GLN A 258 11.50 -11.67 15.68
C GLN A 258 11.20 -12.53 14.43
N LEU A 259 11.12 -11.89 13.26
CA LEU A 259 10.86 -12.52 11.97
C LEU A 259 12.18 -12.93 11.31
N LYS A 260 12.43 -14.25 11.28
CA LYS A 260 13.69 -14.82 10.75
C LYS A 260 13.94 -14.45 9.29
N SER A 261 12.92 -14.47 8.43
CA SER A 261 13.08 -14.25 6.99
C SER A 261 13.57 -12.83 6.68
N THR A 262 12.88 -11.81 7.19
CA THR A 262 13.28 -10.40 6.97
C THR A 262 14.61 -10.07 7.65
N ALA A 263 14.90 -10.64 8.82
CA ALA A 263 16.19 -10.47 9.49
C ALA A 263 17.35 -11.06 8.67
N ILE A 264 17.20 -12.29 8.16
CA ILE A 264 18.24 -12.95 7.36
C ILE A 264 18.46 -12.17 6.06
N VAL A 265 17.40 -11.85 5.31
CA VAL A 265 17.52 -11.11 4.05
C VAL A 265 18.07 -9.70 4.27
N GLY A 266 17.53 -8.97 5.25
CA GLY A 266 18.01 -7.63 5.60
C GLY A 266 19.48 -7.61 6.04
N SER A 267 19.91 -8.58 6.85
CA SER A 267 21.32 -8.69 7.28
C SER A 267 22.24 -9.00 6.10
N GLY A 268 21.87 -9.97 5.25
CA GLY A 268 22.64 -10.33 4.07
C GLY A 268 22.77 -9.18 3.08
N MET A 269 21.69 -8.45 2.84
CA MET A 269 21.66 -7.31 1.93
C MET A 269 22.45 -6.12 2.47
N THR A 270 22.36 -5.85 3.78
CA THR A 270 23.18 -4.84 4.44
C THR A 270 24.67 -5.19 4.34
N MET A 271 25.03 -6.46 4.53
CA MET A 271 26.41 -6.94 4.36
C MET A 271 26.90 -6.78 2.92
N ILE A 272 26.07 -7.12 1.93
CA ILE A 272 26.38 -6.92 0.52
C ILE A 272 26.63 -5.43 0.25
N TYR A 273 25.77 -4.53 0.73
CA TYR A 273 25.95 -3.08 0.56
C TYR A 273 27.28 -2.58 1.14
N PHE A 274 27.67 -3.01 2.34
CA PHE A 274 28.97 -2.60 2.89
C PHE A 274 30.15 -3.18 2.10
N LEU A 275 30.02 -4.41 1.61
CA LEU A 275 31.04 -5.04 0.78
C LEU A 275 31.20 -4.32 -0.56
N THR A 276 30.11 -3.89 -1.19
CA THR A 276 30.17 -3.07 -2.42
C THR A 276 30.80 -1.72 -2.16
N LEU A 277 30.50 -1.06 -1.03
CA LEU A 277 31.21 0.15 -0.64
C LEU A 277 32.71 -0.09 -0.52
N ILE A 278 33.16 -1.15 0.16
CA ILE A 278 34.60 -1.44 0.32
C ILE A 278 35.29 -1.69 -1.03
N ILE A 279 34.65 -2.42 -1.94
CA ILE A 279 35.23 -2.78 -3.24
C ILE A 279 35.29 -1.59 -4.19
N PHE A 280 34.20 -0.82 -4.31
CA PHE A 280 34.04 0.23 -5.32
C PHE A 280 34.32 1.63 -4.77
N VAL A 281 34.90 1.74 -3.59
CA VAL A 281 35.35 3.03 -3.05
C VAL A 281 36.59 3.49 -3.81
N PRO A 282 36.61 4.73 -4.34
CA PRO A 282 37.83 5.32 -4.88
C PRO A 282 38.76 5.70 -3.71
N TRP A 283 39.60 4.76 -3.30
CA TRP A 283 40.54 4.88 -2.16
C TRP A 283 41.45 6.10 -2.25
N GLU A 284 41.72 6.57 -3.47
CA GLU A 284 42.54 7.76 -3.72
C GLU A 284 41.87 9.08 -3.28
N ARG A 285 40.54 9.08 -3.08
CA ARG A 285 39.75 10.29 -2.77
C ARG A 285 39.10 10.26 -1.39
N LEU A 286 39.22 9.17 -0.64
CA LEU A 286 38.62 9.09 0.68
C LEU A 286 39.57 9.68 1.73
N ASP A 287 39.09 10.72 2.42
CA ASP A 287 39.64 11.09 3.71
C ASP A 287 39.52 9.89 4.65
N ALA A 288 40.65 9.44 5.19
CA ALA A 288 40.75 8.30 6.12
C ALA A 288 39.78 8.42 7.32
N ILE A 289 39.38 9.65 7.66
CA ILE A 289 38.41 9.96 8.71
C ILE A 289 37.01 9.44 8.35
N ALA A 290 36.53 9.66 7.13
CA ALA A 290 35.20 9.21 6.71
C ALA A 290 35.09 7.68 6.71
N LEU A 291 36.15 7.00 6.26
CA LEU A 291 36.25 5.54 6.31
C LEU A 291 36.23 5.02 7.75
N THR A 292 36.98 5.65 8.65
CA THR A 292 37.05 5.26 10.06
C THR A 292 35.69 5.43 10.75
N ILE A 293 34.95 6.50 10.44
CA ILE A 293 33.59 6.74 10.96
C ILE A 293 32.63 5.68 10.43
N ALA A 294 32.70 5.32 9.14
CA ALA A 294 31.83 4.30 8.55
C ALA A 294 32.09 2.90 9.16
N ILE A 295 33.35 2.50 9.27
CA ILE A 295 33.74 1.22 9.88
C ILE A 295 33.36 1.21 11.36
N GLY A 296 33.69 2.28 12.09
CA GLY A 296 33.37 2.41 13.51
C GLY A 296 31.87 2.37 13.78
N GLY A 297 31.08 3.09 12.98
CA GLY A 297 29.62 3.06 13.03
C GLY A 297 29.03 1.69 12.72
N GLY A 298 29.56 1.00 11.70
CA GLY A 298 29.16 -0.36 11.35
C GLY A 298 29.43 -1.38 12.45
N ILE A 299 30.61 -1.31 13.09
CA ILE A 299 30.97 -2.18 14.22
C ILE A 299 30.08 -1.90 15.43
N LEU A 300 29.90 -0.62 15.80
CA LEU A 300 29.03 -0.24 16.91
C LEU A 300 27.59 -0.72 16.67
N PHE A 301 27.05 -0.47 15.48
CA PHE A 301 25.72 -0.92 15.11
C PHE A 301 25.59 -2.44 15.16
N GLY A 302 26.53 -3.18 14.54
CA GLY A 302 26.55 -4.65 14.56
C GLY A 302 26.66 -5.22 15.97
N SER A 303 27.46 -4.60 16.85
CA SER A 303 27.58 -5.01 18.24
C SER A 303 26.29 -4.77 19.04
N GLY A 304 25.63 -3.63 18.84
CA GLY A 304 24.33 -3.33 19.44
C GLY A 304 23.24 -4.31 19.00
N LEU A 305 23.28 -4.71 17.74
CA LEU A 305 22.36 -5.68 17.15
C LEU A 305 22.57 -7.08 17.72
N LEU A 306 23.82 -7.51 17.86
CA LEU A 306 24.18 -8.77 18.50
C LEU A 306 23.73 -8.77 19.97
N LEU A 307 24.01 -7.70 20.71
CA LEU A 307 23.57 -7.54 22.10
C LEU A 307 22.04 -7.58 22.23
N ALA A 308 21.30 -6.93 21.32
CA ALA A 308 19.85 -6.96 21.31
C ALA A 308 19.30 -8.39 21.13
N PHE A 309 19.90 -9.17 20.23
CA PHE A 309 19.52 -10.57 20.03
C PHE A 309 19.83 -11.45 21.25
N PHE A 310 21.00 -11.27 21.86
CA PHE A 310 21.38 -12.04 23.05
C PHE A 310 20.58 -11.62 24.29
N ARG A 311 20.13 -10.37 24.40
CA ARG A 311 19.34 -9.88 25.54
C ARG A 311 18.09 -10.72 25.76
N ASP A 312 17.26 -10.92 24.73
CA ASP A 312 16.01 -11.67 24.86
C ASP A 312 16.28 -13.15 25.16
N ARG A 313 17.36 -13.69 24.59
CA ARG A 313 17.83 -15.06 24.87
C ARG A 313 18.35 -15.24 26.30
N LEU A 314 19.02 -14.22 26.83
CA LEU A 314 19.54 -14.19 28.20
C LEU A 314 18.41 -14.00 29.22
N LEU A 315 17.38 -13.23 28.89
CA LEU A 315 16.22 -13.03 29.78
C LEU A 315 15.32 -14.27 29.89
N THR A 316 15.30 -15.12 28.86
CA THR A 316 14.52 -16.37 28.86
C THR A 316 15.31 -17.58 29.39
N LEU A 317 16.61 -17.44 29.62
CA LEU A 317 17.47 -18.50 30.16
C LEU A 317 17.09 -18.92 31.60
N PRO A 318 16.82 -18.01 32.56
CA PRO A 318 16.50 -18.39 33.94
C PRO A 318 15.23 -19.24 34.04
N SER A 319 14.16 -18.88 33.31
CA SER A 319 12.92 -19.65 33.29
C SER A 319 13.08 -21.01 32.64
N ARG A 320 13.87 -21.11 31.56
CA ARG A 320 14.23 -22.40 30.93
C ARG A 320 15.10 -23.29 31.82
N ILE A 321 16.02 -22.70 32.58
CA ILE A 321 16.83 -23.43 33.59
C ILE A 321 15.93 -23.96 34.71
N GLN A 322 14.95 -23.15 35.15
CA GLN A 322 14.00 -23.52 36.19
C GLN A 322 13.05 -24.64 35.75
N GLN A 323 12.65 -24.65 34.47
CA GLN A 323 11.79 -25.68 33.87
C GLN A 323 12.57 -26.88 33.29
N ARG A 324 13.91 -26.84 33.28
CA ARG A 324 14.79 -27.87 32.67
C ARG A 324 14.49 -28.18 31.20
N GLU A 325 14.06 -27.19 30.43
CA GLU A 325 13.77 -27.36 28.99
C GLU A 325 14.90 -26.79 28.11
N GLY A 326 15.39 -27.59 27.15
CA GLY A 326 16.41 -27.19 26.18
C GLY A 326 17.76 -27.90 26.34
N ILE A 327 18.88 -27.17 26.24
CA ILE A 327 20.27 -27.73 26.20
C ILE A 327 20.61 -28.58 27.44
N PHE A 328 19.91 -28.38 28.57
CA PHE A 328 20.04 -29.23 29.76
C PHE A 328 19.30 -30.58 29.67
N ARG A 329 18.48 -30.79 28.64
CA ARG A 329 17.89 -32.09 28.26
C ARG A 329 18.83 -32.92 27.37
N VAL A 330 19.93 -32.31 26.89
CA VAL A 330 20.90 -32.89 25.92
C VAL A 330 22.21 -33.36 26.59
N PHE A 331 22.28 -33.43 27.94
CA PHE A 331 23.21 -34.36 28.61
C PHE A 331 22.64 -35.79 28.76
N THR A 332 21.45 -36.01 28.19
CA THR A 332 20.89 -37.33 27.90
C THR A 332 20.69 -37.47 26.38
N TRP A 333 21.80 -37.84 25.72
CA TRP A 333 21.93 -38.58 24.45
C TRP A 333 21.80 -37.88 23.08
N ARG A 334 22.64 -38.40 22.16
CA ARG A 334 22.76 -38.34 20.68
C ARG A 334 22.52 -37.03 19.94
#